data_AF-A0AAV6B609-F1
#
_entry.id   AF-A0AAV6B609-F1
#
_cell.length_a   1.000
_cell.length_b   1.000
_cell.length_c   1.000
_cell.angle_alpha   90.00
_cell.angle_beta   90.00
_cell.angle_gamma   90.00
#
_symmetry.space_group_name_H-M   'P 1'
#
loop_
_entity.id
_entity.type
_entity.pdbx_description
1 polymer ?
#
loop_
_entity_poly.entity_id
_entity_poly.type
_entity_poly.pdbx_seq_one_letter_code
_entity_poly.pdbx_strand_id
1 'polypeptide(L)'
;METTTRFDLNQSIRQWRDALAQSATMRAEELDELEYHLRDSMAQLRERQLTEEESFLVATRRLGGGEVLTREFAKVNPGRVWPSRLCWMLAGVFLLHLLGSVPHAGSGILWRWAPQGISGHWLGFFVVVTRWAAFIAPLAAFLWLTTKKPQLIARWTTRAFHRPVMTSISLVLLAVVGSAIVLLPSLFLSMKWGIPTSPETVARLRVMSIWQMIGYSTLEIVLLPIALVWLARRAQTPHLAK
;
A
#
# COMPACT_ATOMS: atom_id res chain seq x y z
N MET A 1 -35.74 -45.95 12.63
CA MET A 1 -36.36 -44.74 12.06
C MET A 1 -35.24 -43.90 11.50
N GLU A 2 -35.06 -43.92 10.19
CA GLU A 2 -34.08 -43.06 9.52
C GLU A 2 -34.66 -41.64 9.46
N THR A 3 -33.99 -40.68 10.08
CA THR A 3 -34.37 -39.26 9.99
C THR A 3 -33.88 -38.72 8.66
N THR A 4 -34.71 -38.77 7.62
CA THR A 4 -34.46 -38.04 6.38
C THR A 4 -34.50 -36.55 6.71
N THR A 5 -33.32 -35.96 6.86
CA THR A 5 -33.20 -34.51 7.12
C THR A 5 -33.62 -33.81 5.83
N ARG A 6 -34.80 -33.19 5.83
CA ARG A 6 -35.32 -32.45 4.67
C ARG A 6 -34.31 -31.34 4.35
N PHE A 7 -33.77 -31.34 3.14
CA PHE A 7 -32.84 -30.33 2.67
C PHE A 7 -33.43 -28.92 2.82
N ASP A 8 -32.71 -28.01 3.49
CA ASP A 8 -33.08 -26.59 3.60
C ASP A 8 -32.29 -25.78 2.57
N LEU A 9 -32.98 -25.37 1.51
CA LEU A 9 -32.41 -24.57 0.44
C LEU A 9 -31.91 -23.21 0.91
N ASN A 10 -32.66 -22.51 1.75
CA ASN A 10 -32.29 -21.15 2.16
C ASN A 10 -31.05 -21.19 3.05
N GLN A 11 -30.92 -22.21 3.90
CA GLN A 11 -29.70 -22.45 4.65
C GLN A 11 -28.52 -22.76 3.73
N SER A 12 -28.71 -23.62 2.73
CA SER A 12 -27.67 -24.01 1.79
C SER A 12 -27.19 -22.83 0.92
N ILE A 13 -28.11 -21.98 0.46
CA ILE A 13 -27.76 -20.74 -0.26
C ILE A 13 -26.97 -19.78 0.63
N ARG A 14 -27.38 -19.58 1.89
CA ARG A 14 -26.62 -18.74 2.83
C ARG A 14 -25.20 -19.25 3.03
N GLN A 15 -25.05 -20.56 3.27
CA GLN A 15 -23.73 -21.17 3.44
C GLN A 15 -22.85 -21.03 2.18
N TRP A 16 -23.43 -21.20 1.00
CA TRP A 16 -22.73 -20.98 -0.27
C TRP A 16 -22.31 -19.52 -0.46
N ARG A 17 -23.18 -18.55 -0.13
CA ARG A 17 -22.86 -17.12 -0.15
C ARG A 17 -21.73 -16.78 0.80
N ASP A 18 -21.77 -17.30 2.03
CA ASP A 18 -20.74 -17.06 3.03
C ASP A 18 -19.40 -17.65 2.59
N ALA A 19 -19.40 -18.85 2.00
CA ALA A 19 -18.21 -19.46 1.44
C ALA A 19 -17.62 -18.66 0.26
N LEU A 20 -18.46 -18.10 -0.61
CA LEU A 20 -18.02 -17.21 -1.69
C LEU A 20 -17.48 -15.89 -1.14
N ALA A 21 -18.16 -15.25 -0.19
CA ALA A 21 -17.70 -14.01 0.43
C ALA A 21 -16.35 -14.16 1.16
N GLN A 22 -16.05 -15.35 1.69
CA GLN A 22 -14.79 -15.65 2.36
C GLN A 22 -13.65 -16.01 1.38
N SER A 23 -13.97 -16.72 0.30
CA SER A 23 -12.97 -17.18 -0.68
C SER A 23 -12.69 -16.15 -1.79
N ALA A 24 -13.62 -15.23 -2.04
CA ALA A 24 -13.58 -14.26 -3.11
C ALA A 24 -13.78 -12.84 -2.57
N THR A 25 -13.03 -11.87 -3.10
CA THR A 25 -13.26 -10.44 -2.78
C THR A 25 -14.46 -9.92 -3.59
N MET A 26 -15.65 -10.41 -3.28
CA MET A 26 -16.91 -10.05 -3.94
C MET A 26 -17.72 -9.06 -3.12
N ARG A 27 -18.37 -8.11 -3.79
CA ARG A 27 -19.31 -7.17 -3.16
C ARG A 27 -20.68 -7.81 -2.98
N ALA A 28 -21.47 -7.26 -2.06
CA ALA A 28 -22.83 -7.75 -1.79
C ALA A 28 -23.68 -7.86 -3.06
N GLU A 29 -23.62 -6.84 -3.93
CA GLU A 29 -24.35 -6.80 -5.19
C GLU A 29 -23.98 -7.95 -6.16
N GLU A 30 -22.72 -8.40 -6.16
CA GLU A 30 -22.28 -9.51 -7.02
C GLU A 30 -22.73 -10.86 -6.45
N LEU A 31 -22.75 -10.98 -5.12
CA LEU A 31 -23.32 -12.14 -4.46
C LEU A 31 -24.83 -12.21 -4.72
N ASP A 32 -25.51 -11.07 -4.78
CA ASP A 32 -26.93 -10.99 -5.11
C ASP A 32 -27.21 -11.39 -6.56
N GLU A 33 -26.40 -10.90 -7.51
CA GLU A 33 -26.46 -11.31 -8.92
C GLU A 33 -26.18 -12.82 -9.08
N LEU A 34 -25.18 -13.35 -8.38
CA LEU A 34 -24.87 -14.77 -8.40
C LEU A 34 -25.96 -15.63 -7.76
N GLU A 35 -26.56 -15.18 -6.66
CA GLU A 35 -27.71 -15.86 -6.07
C GLU A 35 -28.91 -15.85 -7.03
N TYR A 36 -29.15 -14.74 -7.73
CA TYR A 36 -30.19 -14.66 -8.74
C TYR A 36 -29.97 -15.71 -9.84
N HIS A 37 -28.76 -15.78 -10.40
CA HIS A 37 -28.41 -16.79 -11.40
C HIS A 37 -28.47 -18.23 -10.87
N LEU A 38 -28.08 -18.45 -9.61
CA LEU A 38 -28.21 -19.75 -8.95
C LEU A 38 -29.67 -20.18 -8.90
N ARG A 39 -30.56 -19.30 -8.43
CA ARG A 39 -32.00 -19.57 -8.30
C ARG A 39 -32.65 -19.80 -9.67
N ASP A 40 -32.27 -19.03 -10.68
CA ASP A 40 -32.75 -19.23 -12.05
C ASP A 40 -32.31 -20.59 -12.62
N SER A 41 -31.02 -20.94 -12.49
CA SER A 41 -30.54 -22.25 -12.93
C SER A 41 -31.21 -23.39 -12.17
N MET A 42 -31.54 -23.22 -10.88
CA MET A 42 -32.28 -24.21 -10.12
C MET A 42 -33.71 -24.37 -10.61
N ALA A 43 -34.40 -23.28 -10.97
CA ALA A 43 -35.75 -23.35 -11.52
C ALA A 43 -35.78 -24.18 -12.82
N GLN A 44 -34.84 -23.92 -13.74
CA GLN A 44 -34.70 -24.68 -14.99
C GLN A 44 -34.37 -26.17 -14.77
N LEU A 45 -33.64 -26.51 -13.68
CA LEU A 45 -33.32 -27.89 -13.35
C LEU A 45 -34.51 -28.63 -12.72
N ARG A 46 -35.33 -27.94 -11.93
CA ARG A 46 -36.58 -28.50 -11.40
C ARG A 46 -37.60 -28.78 -12.49
N GLU A 47 -37.67 -27.94 -13.52
CA GLU A 47 -38.48 -28.22 -14.72
C GLU A 47 -38.06 -29.53 -15.40
N ARG A 48 -36.79 -29.93 -15.26
CA ARG A 48 -36.24 -31.21 -15.72
C ARG A 48 -36.36 -32.34 -14.69
N GLN A 49 -37.22 -32.17 -13.70
CA GLN A 49 -37.54 -33.15 -12.66
C GLN A 49 -36.40 -33.48 -11.68
N LEU A 50 -35.38 -32.61 -11.55
CA LEU A 50 -34.41 -32.75 -10.46
C LEU A 50 -35.04 -32.33 -9.14
N THR A 51 -34.65 -33.00 -8.05
CA THR A 51 -35.03 -32.60 -6.69
C THR A 51 -34.42 -31.23 -6.33
N GLU A 52 -34.90 -30.61 -5.26
CA GLU A 52 -34.40 -29.31 -4.79
C GLU A 52 -32.91 -29.36 -4.41
N GLU A 53 -32.48 -30.46 -3.79
CA GLU A 53 -31.08 -30.70 -3.43
C GLU A 53 -30.20 -30.93 -4.68
N GLU A 54 -30.61 -31.81 -5.60
CA GLU A 54 -29.86 -32.08 -6.84
C GLU A 54 -29.75 -30.82 -7.71
N SER A 55 -30.83 -30.04 -7.79
CA SER A 55 -30.84 -28.78 -8.52
C SER A 55 -29.82 -27.80 -7.95
N PHE A 56 -29.73 -27.69 -6.61
CA PHE A 56 -28.76 -26.84 -5.95
C PHE A 56 -27.31 -27.30 -6.20
N LEU A 57 -27.03 -28.60 -6.05
CA LEU A 57 -25.69 -29.15 -6.28
C LEU A 57 -25.22 -28.98 -7.72
N VAL A 58 -26.11 -29.19 -8.70
CA VAL A 58 -25.78 -29.00 -10.11
C VAL A 58 -25.62 -27.52 -10.45
N ALA A 59 -26.51 -26.64 -9.96
CA ALA A 59 -26.44 -25.20 -10.24
C ALA A 59 -25.18 -24.56 -9.65
N THR A 60 -24.83 -24.87 -8.40
CA THR A 60 -23.58 -24.40 -7.77
C THR A 60 -22.35 -24.90 -8.53
N ARG A 61 -22.37 -26.15 -9.01
CA ARG A 61 -21.27 -26.70 -9.82
C ARG A 61 -21.15 -26.06 -11.20
N ARG A 62 -22.26 -25.63 -11.82
CA ARG A 62 -22.28 -24.90 -13.09
C ARG A 62 -21.75 -23.47 -12.97
N LEU A 63 -22.05 -22.78 -11.87
CA LEU A 63 -21.54 -21.43 -11.60
C LEU A 63 -20.02 -21.42 -11.35
N GLY A 64 -19.45 -22.54 -10.87
CA GLY A 64 -18.02 -22.69 -10.66
C GLY A 64 -17.55 -22.19 -9.30
N GLY A 65 -16.26 -22.41 -9.00
CA GLY A 65 -15.65 -22.04 -7.72
C GLY A 65 -15.37 -20.54 -7.58
N GLY A 66 -15.23 -20.07 -6.34
CA GLY A 66 -15.02 -18.65 -6.01
C GLY A 66 -13.84 -17.99 -6.74
N GLU A 67 -12.73 -18.69 -6.95
CA GLU A 67 -11.58 -18.13 -7.68
C GLU A 67 -11.85 -17.90 -9.17
N VAL A 68 -12.60 -18.80 -9.82
CA VAL A 68 -12.98 -18.67 -11.24
C VAL A 68 -13.94 -17.50 -11.40
N LEU A 69 -14.95 -17.43 -10.53
CA LEU A 69 -15.92 -16.33 -10.50
C LEU A 69 -15.24 -14.98 -10.24
N THR A 70 -14.33 -14.90 -9.27
CA THR A 70 -13.54 -13.67 -9.01
C THR A 70 -12.78 -13.21 -10.25
N ARG A 71 -12.17 -14.14 -10.98
CA ARG A 71 -11.40 -13.83 -12.19
C ARG A 71 -12.30 -13.29 -13.30
N GLU A 72 -13.48 -13.86 -13.50
CA GLU A 72 -14.42 -13.38 -14.53
C GLU A 72 -15.01 -12.01 -14.19
N PHE A 73 -15.44 -11.78 -12.94
CA PHE A 73 -15.93 -10.47 -12.50
C PHE A 73 -14.85 -9.38 -12.56
N ALA A 74 -13.59 -9.73 -12.32
CA ALA A 74 -12.46 -8.80 -12.46
C ALA A 74 -12.21 -8.35 -13.91
N LYS A 75 -12.56 -9.17 -14.92
CA LYS A 75 -12.44 -8.79 -16.35
C LYS A 75 -13.50 -7.78 -16.77
N VAL A 76 -14.72 -7.95 -16.27
CA VAL A 76 -15.88 -7.13 -16.67
C VAL A 76 -15.88 -5.75 -16.00
N ASN A 77 -15.24 -5.62 -14.83
CA ASN A 77 -15.17 -4.37 -14.09
C ASN A 77 -13.72 -3.85 -13.92
N PRO A 78 -13.01 -3.49 -15.00
CA PRO A 78 -11.61 -3.01 -14.93
C PRO A 78 -11.47 -1.69 -14.16
N GLY A 79 -12.56 -0.91 -14.01
CA GLY A 79 -12.60 0.28 -13.16
C GLY A 79 -12.38 -0.01 -11.66
N ARG A 80 -12.50 -1.26 -11.21
CA ARG A 80 -12.36 -1.66 -9.79
C ARG A 80 -10.93 -1.66 -9.25
N VAL A 81 -9.94 -1.91 -10.11
CA VAL A 81 -8.54 -1.99 -9.67
C VAL A 81 -7.88 -0.62 -9.57
N TRP A 82 -8.39 0.39 -10.28
CA TRP A 82 -7.80 1.72 -10.32
C TRP A 82 -7.85 2.49 -9.00
N PRO A 83 -8.96 2.52 -8.25
CA PRO A 83 -8.99 3.17 -6.94
C PRO A 83 -8.00 2.56 -5.94
N SER A 84 -7.88 1.22 -5.93
CA SER A 84 -6.90 0.54 -5.08
C SER A 84 -5.46 0.85 -5.50
N ARG A 85 -5.16 0.83 -6.81
CA ARG A 85 -3.85 1.21 -7.34
C ARG A 85 -3.51 2.67 -7.03
N LEU A 86 -4.45 3.58 -7.22
CA LEU A 86 -4.30 5.00 -6.91
C LEU A 86 -4.05 5.21 -5.42
N CYS A 87 -4.77 4.49 -4.55
CA CYS A 87 -4.52 4.51 -3.11
C CYS A 87 -3.08 4.10 -2.77
N TRP A 88 -2.55 3.04 -3.40
CA TRP A 88 -1.15 2.63 -3.22
C TRP A 88 -0.14 3.64 -3.77
N MET A 89 -0.44 4.27 -4.91
CA MET A 89 0.39 5.35 -5.46
C MET A 89 0.44 6.52 -4.48
N LEU A 90 -0.71 6.96 -3.97
CA LEU A 90 -0.81 8.06 -3.00
C LEU A 90 -0.14 7.71 -1.68
N ALA A 91 -0.31 6.50 -1.17
CA ALA A 91 0.37 6.01 0.03
C ALA A 91 1.89 5.99 -0.16
N GLY A 92 2.37 5.58 -1.34
CA GLY A 92 3.79 5.63 -1.71
C GLY A 92 4.33 7.05 -1.77
N VAL A 93 3.64 7.97 -2.45
CA VAL A 93 4.00 9.39 -2.52
C VAL A 93 4.04 10.03 -1.13
N PHE A 94 3.05 9.72 -0.28
CA PHE A 94 2.99 10.17 1.10
C PHE A 94 4.18 9.63 1.92
N LEU A 95 4.50 8.34 1.79
CA LEU A 95 5.65 7.73 2.46
C LEU A 95 6.98 8.36 2.00
N LEU A 96 7.13 8.65 0.71
CA LEU A 96 8.31 9.35 0.18
C LEU A 96 8.45 10.76 0.76
N HIS A 97 7.35 11.50 0.90
CA HIS A 97 7.34 12.80 1.57
C HIS A 97 7.74 12.67 3.05
N LEU A 98 7.17 11.69 3.76
CA LEU A 98 7.48 11.41 5.16
C LEU A 98 8.98 11.11 5.35
N LEU A 99 9.54 10.19 4.56
CA LEU A 99 10.96 9.84 4.59
C LEU A 99 11.86 11.02 4.21
N GLY A 100 11.42 11.89 3.29
CA GLY A 100 12.17 13.08 2.87
C GLY A 100 12.28 14.19 3.91
N SER A 101 11.35 14.24 4.87
CA SER A 101 11.33 15.24 5.94
C SER A 101 12.45 15.05 6.97
N VAL A 102 12.81 13.79 7.27
CA VAL A 102 13.77 13.45 8.34
C VAL A 102 15.19 13.95 8.03
N PRO A 103 15.76 13.76 6.83
CA PRO A 103 17.11 14.26 6.51
C PRO A 103 17.17 15.78 6.44
N HIS A 104 16.09 16.44 6.01
CA HIS A 104 16.01 17.91 6.01
C HIS A 104 16.10 18.46 7.44
N ALA A 105 15.39 17.84 8.38
CA ALA A 105 15.47 18.13 9.80
C ALA A 105 16.85 17.90 10.40
N GLY A 106 17.40 16.71 10.18
CA GLY A 106 18.68 16.28 10.73
C GLY A 106 19.80 17.22 10.27
N SER A 107 19.70 17.75 9.05
CA SER A 107 20.64 18.72 8.52
C SER A 107 20.71 20.01 9.36
N GLY A 108 19.57 20.47 9.90
CA GLY A 108 19.48 21.62 10.81
C GLY A 108 20.21 21.43 12.14
N ILE A 109 20.31 20.19 12.61
CA ILE A 109 21.05 19.83 13.83
C ILE A 109 22.53 19.59 13.49
N LEU A 110 22.81 18.89 12.39
CA LEU A 110 24.17 18.54 11.96
C LEU A 110 25.07 19.76 11.78
N TRP A 111 24.59 20.83 11.13
CA TRP A 111 25.44 22.01 10.91
C TRP A 111 25.78 22.73 12.23
N ARG A 112 24.87 22.69 13.21
CA ARG A 112 25.00 23.37 14.50
C ARG A 112 26.12 22.77 15.35
N TRP A 113 26.39 21.48 15.16
CA TRP A 113 27.41 20.71 15.87
C TRP A 113 28.61 20.39 14.98
N ALA A 114 28.59 20.85 13.73
CA ALA A 114 29.69 20.65 12.80
C ALA A 114 30.92 21.43 13.28
N PRO A 115 32.10 20.79 13.38
CA PRO A 115 33.35 21.48 13.65
C PRO A 115 33.57 22.63 12.66
N GLN A 116 34.12 23.74 13.15
CA GLN A 116 34.30 24.95 12.33
C GLN A 116 35.25 24.74 11.13
N GLY A 117 36.13 23.75 11.20
CA GLY A 117 37.05 23.39 10.11
C GLY A 117 36.44 22.60 8.95
N ILE A 118 35.19 22.13 9.05
CA ILE A 118 34.57 21.36 7.96
C ILE A 118 33.96 22.30 6.91
N SER A 119 34.39 22.20 5.66
CA SER A 119 33.83 23.01 4.58
C SER A 119 32.34 22.70 4.35
N GLY A 120 31.59 23.67 3.81
CA GLY A 120 30.17 23.48 3.45
C GLY A 120 29.96 22.35 2.44
N HIS A 121 30.97 22.04 1.61
CA HIS A 121 30.90 20.94 0.63
C HIS A 121 30.84 19.58 1.30
N TRP A 122 31.72 19.33 2.27
CA TRP A 122 31.73 18.06 3.01
C TRP A 122 30.45 17.87 3.84
N LEU A 123 29.98 18.94 4.49
CA LEU A 123 28.70 18.92 5.20
C LEU A 123 27.54 18.58 4.26
N GLY A 124 27.49 19.24 3.10
CA GLY A 124 26.52 18.96 2.05
C GLY A 124 26.55 17.50 1.59
N PHE A 125 27.74 16.98 1.28
CA PHE A 125 27.94 15.60 0.85
C PHE A 125 27.40 14.59 1.88
N PHE A 126 27.77 14.72 3.16
CA PHE A 126 27.30 13.80 4.19
C PHE A 126 25.79 13.84 4.38
N VAL A 127 25.17 15.02 4.26
CA VAL A 127 23.71 15.16 4.32
C VAL A 127 23.05 14.44 3.14
N VAL A 128 23.61 14.57 1.92
CA VAL A 128 23.12 13.85 0.74
C VAL A 128 23.24 12.33 0.92
N VAL A 129 24.38 11.83 1.36
CA VAL A 129 24.59 10.38 1.59
C VAL A 129 23.64 9.84 2.66
N THR A 130 23.53 10.53 3.80
CA THR A 130 22.62 10.13 4.89
C THR A 130 21.17 10.11 4.41
N ARG A 131 20.77 11.10 3.61
CA ARG A 131 19.46 11.15 2.98
C ARG A 131 19.24 9.95 2.06
N TRP A 132 20.16 9.68 1.15
CA TRP A 132 20.06 8.56 0.23
C TRP A 132 19.93 7.22 0.98
N ALA A 133 20.73 7.02 2.03
CA ALA A 133 20.62 5.85 2.90
C ALA A 133 19.23 5.74 3.56
N ALA A 134 18.67 6.86 4.03
CA ALA A 134 17.34 6.92 4.64
C ALA A 134 16.19 6.58 3.67
N PHE A 135 16.40 6.68 2.34
CA PHE A 135 15.44 6.24 1.34
C PHE A 135 15.69 4.81 0.87
N ILE A 136 16.95 4.48 0.56
CA ILE A 136 17.32 3.19 -0.03
C ILE A 136 17.10 2.06 0.97
N ALA A 137 17.45 2.23 2.26
CA ALA A 137 17.32 1.16 3.24
C ALA A 137 15.85 0.77 3.53
N PRO A 138 14.91 1.71 3.80
CA PRO A 138 13.50 1.37 3.96
C PRO A 138 12.87 0.82 2.68
N LEU A 139 13.25 1.34 1.50
CA LEU A 139 12.77 0.81 0.23
C LEU A 139 13.23 -0.64 0.02
N ALA A 140 14.51 -0.92 0.24
CA ALA A 140 15.06 -2.27 0.16
C ALA A 140 14.41 -3.21 1.17
N ALA A 141 14.19 -2.75 2.42
CA ALA A 141 13.50 -3.51 3.45
C ALA A 141 12.04 -3.80 3.07
N PHE A 142 11.32 -2.81 2.52
CA PHE A 142 9.95 -2.98 2.03
C PHE A 142 9.88 -3.99 0.89
N LEU A 143 10.75 -3.85 -0.13
CA LEU A 143 10.84 -4.80 -1.24
C LEU A 143 11.18 -6.21 -0.74
N TRP A 144 12.14 -6.33 0.19
CA TRP A 144 12.47 -7.60 0.82
C TRP A 144 11.25 -8.20 1.55
N LEU A 145 10.52 -7.42 2.34
CA LEU A 145 9.33 -7.86 3.07
C LEU A 145 8.23 -8.36 2.12
N THR A 146 8.04 -7.68 0.97
CA THR A 146 7.04 -8.11 -0.04
C THR A 146 7.37 -9.48 -0.63
N THR A 147 8.65 -9.83 -0.75
CA THR A 147 9.08 -11.13 -1.28
C THR A 147 9.11 -12.23 -0.22
N LYS A 148 9.51 -11.92 1.01
CA LYS A 148 9.72 -12.93 2.07
C LYS A 148 8.50 -13.17 2.95
N LYS A 149 7.64 -12.16 3.14
CA LYS A 149 6.48 -12.25 4.03
C LYS A 149 5.22 -11.62 3.39
N PRO A 150 4.76 -12.13 2.24
CA PRO A 150 3.61 -11.55 1.52
C PRO A 150 2.33 -11.57 2.37
N GLN A 151 2.16 -12.58 3.22
CA GLN A 151 1.01 -12.73 4.12
C GLN A 151 0.90 -11.58 5.13
N LEU A 152 2.04 -11.08 5.63
CA LEU A 152 2.04 -9.94 6.54
C LEU A 152 1.55 -8.70 5.81
N ILE A 153 2.10 -8.42 4.62
CA ILE A 153 1.67 -7.26 3.84
C ILE A 153 0.17 -7.36 3.55
N ALA A 154 -0.32 -8.51 3.07
CA ALA A 154 -1.75 -8.72 2.82
C ALA A 154 -2.65 -8.47 4.05
N ARG A 155 -2.21 -8.84 5.25
CA ARG A 155 -2.95 -8.54 6.50
C ARG A 155 -2.99 -7.04 6.82
N TRP A 156 -1.88 -6.34 6.61
CA TRP A 156 -1.81 -4.90 6.85
C TRP A 156 -2.63 -4.12 5.82
N THR A 157 -2.54 -4.51 4.54
CA THR A 157 -3.29 -3.87 3.46
C THR A 157 -4.79 -4.04 3.67
N THR A 158 -5.27 -5.27 3.89
CA THR A 158 -6.70 -5.54 4.13
C THR A 158 -7.23 -4.75 5.32
N ARG A 159 -6.50 -4.75 6.45
CA ARG A 159 -6.90 -3.99 7.64
C ARG A 159 -6.98 -2.48 7.38
N ALA A 160 -6.04 -1.93 6.61
CA ALA A 160 -6.03 -0.51 6.26
C ALA A 160 -7.23 -0.14 5.37
N PHE A 161 -7.58 -0.98 4.40
CA PHE A 161 -8.73 -0.77 3.50
C PHE A 161 -10.09 -0.94 4.20
N HIS A 162 -10.20 -1.81 5.22
CA HIS A 162 -11.45 -1.96 5.97
C HIS A 162 -11.77 -0.79 6.91
N ARG A 163 -10.81 0.08 7.23
CA ARG A 163 -11.00 1.23 8.13
C ARG A 163 -10.37 2.51 7.55
N PRO A 164 -10.85 3.03 6.40
CA PRO A 164 -10.17 4.08 5.65
C PRO A 164 -10.04 5.40 6.43
N VAL A 165 -11.05 5.77 7.23
CA VAL A 165 -11.01 6.98 8.08
C VAL A 165 -9.94 6.87 9.15
N MET A 166 -9.89 5.76 9.88
CA MET A 166 -8.89 5.55 10.94
C MET A 166 -7.48 5.44 10.37
N THR A 167 -7.32 4.79 9.22
CA THR A 167 -6.05 4.76 8.49
C THR A 167 -5.60 6.17 8.09
N SER A 168 -6.52 7.00 7.58
CA SER A 168 -6.23 8.39 7.21
C SER A 168 -5.83 9.24 8.42
N ILE A 169 -6.58 9.14 9.53
CA ILE A 169 -6.23 9.79 10.80
C ILE A 169 -4.84 9.34 11.27
N SER A 170 -4.55 8.03 11.21
CA SER A 170 -3.25 7.48 11.62
C SER A 170 -2.11 8.00 10.74
N LEU A 171 -2.32 8.12 9.42
CA LEU A 171 -1.34 8.69 8.51
C LEU A 171 -1.10 10.17 8.78
N VAL A 172 -2.17 10.95 9.00
CA VAL A 172 -2.05 12.37 9.37
C VAL A 172 -1.31 12.53 10.70
N LEU A 173 -1.68 11.77 11.72
CA LEU A 173 -0.98 11.78 13.01
C LEU A 173 0.50 11.41 12.85
N LEU A 174 0.81 10.38 12.06
CA LEU A 174 2.20 10.02 11.76
C LEU A 174 2.95 11.16 11.06
N ALA A 175 2.32 11.85 10.11
CA ALA A 175 2.90 13.00 9.41
C ALA A 175 3.16 14.17 10.37
N VAL A 176 2.18 14.49 11.21
CA VAL A 176 2.23 15.60 12.17
C VAL A 176 3.28 15.32 13.24
N VAL A 177 3.28 14.13 13.83
CA VAL A 177 4.27 13.72 14.84
C VAL A 177 5.66 13.68 14.22
N GLY A 178 5.82 13.09 13.03
CA GLY A 178 7.08 13.08 12.31
C GLY A 178 7.60 14.50 12.03
N SER A 179 6.74 15.38 11.56
CA SER A 179 7.06 16.80 11.32
C SER A 179 7.39 17.56 12.61
N ALA A 180 6.68 17.27 13.70
CA ALA A 180 6.93 17.91 15.00
C ALA A 180 8.26 17.47 15.62
N ILE A 181 8.60 16.17 15.55
CA ILE A 181 9.91 15.62 15.96
C ILE A 181 11.05 16.33 15.20
N VAL A 182 10.78 16.74 13.97
CA VAL A 182 11.72 17.44 13.09
C VAL A 182 11.80 18.95 13.39
N LEU A 183 10.66 19.63 13.46
CA LEU A 183 10.57 21.09 13.54
C LEU A 183 10.82 21.62 14.94
N LEU A 184 10.31 20.97 15.98
CA LEU A 184 10.41 21.49 17.35
C LEU A 184 11.85 21.58 17.86
N PRO A 185 12.73 20.59 17.65
CA PRO A 185 14.13 20.71 18.07
C PRO A 185 14.87 21.82 17.32
N SER A 186 14.62 21.98 16.02
CA SER A 186 15.29 23.02 15.23
C SER A 186 14.83 24.43 15.63
N LEU A 187 13.53 24.62 15.90
CA LEU A 187 12.98 25.85 16.46
C LEU A 187 13.55 26.14 17.86
N PHE A 188 13.54 25.16 18.75
CA PHE A 188 14.09 25.31 20.10
C PHE A 188 15.56 25.70 20.08
N LEU A 189 16.38 25.01 19.27
CA LEU A 189 17.79 25.33 19.13
C LEU A 189 17.97 26.74 18.57
N SER A 190 17.16 27.16 17.61
CA SER A 190 17.23 28.51 17.02
C SER A 190 16.85 29.60 18.01
N MET A 191 15.83 29.37 18.84
CA MET A 191 15.46 30.29 19.93
C MET A 191 16.56 30.37 21.00
N LYS A 192 17.13 29.23 21.40
CA LYS A 192 18.12 29.16 22.48
C LYS A 192 19.47 29.80 22.13
N TRP A 193 19.90 29.66 20.88
CA TRP A 193 21.27 30.04 20.47
C TRP A 193 21.31 30.98 19.27
N GLY A 194 20.17 31.57 18.90
CA GLY A 194 20.05 32.48 17.76
C GLY A 194 20.28 31.83 16.39
N ILE A 195 20.05 32.63 15.35
CA ILE A 195 20.38 32.32 13.95
C ILE A 195 21.83 32.74 13.71
N PRO A 196 22.68 31.92 13.07
CA PRO A 196 24.07 32.28 12.80
C PRO A 196 24.15 33.47 11.85
N THR A 197 24.88 34.51 12.26
CA THR A 197 25.04 35.75 11.49
C THR A 197 26.44 35.94 10.91
N SER A 198 27.43 35.11 11.29
CA SER A 198 28.79 35.27 10.80
C SER A 198 28.89 34.93 9.30
N PRO A 199 29.56 35.76 8.48
CA PRO A 199 29.61 35.58 7.02
C PRO A 199 30.11 34.20 6.60
N GLU A 200 31.12 33.67 7.29
CA GLU A 200 31.69 32.34 7.02
C GLU A 200 30.69 31.21 7.28
N THR A 201 29.93 31.29 8.38
CA THR A 201 28.90 30.29 8.69
C THR A 201 27.77 30.35 7.67
N VAL A 202 27.33 31.55 7.30
CA VAL A 202 26.28 31.73 6.28
C VAL A 202 26.73 31.19 4.92
N ALA A 203 27.98 31.44 4.51
CA ALA A 203 28.54 30.91 3.26
C ALA A 203 28.58 29.37 3.27
N ARG A 204 29.04 28.77 4.39
CA ARG A 204 29.07 27.31 4.55
C ARG A 204 27.67 26.69 4.49
N LEU A 205 26.69 27.31 5.16
CA LEU A 205 25.28 26.86 5.13
C LEU A 205 24.67 26.98 3.73
N ARG A 206 25.00 28.04 2.99
CA ARG A 206 24.54 28.21 1.61
C ARG A 206 25.12 27.14 0.68
N VAL A 207 26.40 26.80 0.81
CA VAL A 207 27.01 25.71 0.02
C VAL A 207 26.34 24.38 0.37
N MET A 208 26.13 24.10 1.66
CA MET A 208 25.44 22.90 2.11
C MET A 208 24.00 22.82 1.58
N SER A 209 23.24 23.92 1.53
CA SER A 209 21.88 23.91 1.00
C SER A 209 21.82 23.65 -0.50
N ILE A 210 22.82 24.12 -1.27
CA ILE A 210 22.96 23.79 -2.70
C ILE A 210 23.17 22.28 -2.88
N TRP A 211 24.02 21.65 -2.08
CA TRP A 211 24.19 20.19 -2.08
C TRP A 211 22.89 19.46 -1.76
N GLN A 212 22.12 19.93 -0.79
CA GLN A 212 20.82 19.35 -0.47
C GLN A 212 19.86 19.43 -1.65
N MET A 213 19.80 20.57 -2.33
CA MET A 213 18.96 20.76 -3.51
C MET A 213 19.36 19.80 -4.64
N ILE A 214 20.67 19.71 -4.95
CA ILE A 214 21.18 18.77 -5.97
C ILE A 214 20.87 17.33 -5.58
N GLY A 215 21.12 16.95 -4.32
CA GLY A 215 20.85 15.63 -3.80
C GLY A 215 19.37 15.26 -3.80
N TYR A 216 18.48 16.24 -3.61
CA TYR A 216 17.03 16.08 -3.72
C TYR A 216 16.62 15.77 -5.16
N SER A 217 17.01 16.64 -6.10
CA SER A 217 16.64 16.51 -7.50
C SER A 217 17.20 15.23 -8.12
N THR A 218 18.46 14.88 -7.83
CA THR A 218 19.08 13.66 -8.37
C THR A 218 18.43 12.39 -7.86
N LEU A 219 18.08 12.33 -6.57
CA LEU A 219 17.42 11.16 -5.99
C LEU A 219 16.06 10.89 -6.65
N GLU A 220 15.23 11.91 -6.85
CA GLU A 220 13.92 11.75 -7.49
C GLU A 220 14.04 11.38 -8.97
N ILE A 221 14.93 12.06 -9.71
CA ILE A 221 15.15 11.84 -11.14
C ILE A 221 15.73 10.44 -11.42
N VAL A 222 16.48 9.86 -10.48
CA VAL A 222 17.12 8.54 -10.67
C VAL A 222 16.30 7.40 -10.06
N LEU A 223 15.85 7.52 -8.81
CA LEU A 223 15.16 6.41 -8.13
C LEU A 223 13.79 6.12 -8.72
N LEU A 224 13.00 7.14 -9.06
CA LEU A 224 11.64 6.93 -9.55
C LEU A 224 11.63 6.18 -10.90
N PRO A 225 12.44 6.57 -11.92
CA PRO A 225 12.49 5.81 -13.16
C PRO A 225 13.04 4.39 -12.99
N ILE A 226 14.06 4.18 -12.14
CA ILE A 226 14.59 2.84 -11.86
C ILE A 226 13.53 1.96 -11.20
N ALA A 227 12.85 2.46 -10.17
CA ALA A 227 11.77 1.75 -9.50
C ALA A 227 10.61 1.45 -10.45
N LEU A 228 10.24 2.40 -11.32
CA LEU A 228 9.21 2.23 -12.34
C LEU A 228 9.58 1.11 -13.31
N VAL A 229 10.80 1.13 -13.89
CA VAL A 229 11.26 0.10 -14.82
C VAL A 229 11.33 -1.27 -14.14
N TRP A 230 11.81 -1.32 -12.90
CA TRP A 230 11.89 -2.56 -12.13
C TRP A 230 10.49 -3.15 -11.85
N LEU A 231 9.53 -2.32 -11.43
CA LEU A 231 8.13 -2.74 -11.22
C LEU A 231 7.47 -3.18 -12.52
N ALA A 232 7.67 -2.44 -13.62
CA ALA A 232 7.13 -2.77 -14.93
C ALA A 232 7.63 -4.14 -15.42
N ARG A 233 8.93 -4.43 -15.26
CA ARG A 233 9.51 -5.74 -15.61
C ARG A 233 8.90 -6.87 -14.80
N ARG A 234 8.70 -6.69 -13.49
CA ARG A 234 8.05 -7.69 -12.63
C ARG A 234 6.57 -7.90 -12.96
N ALA A 235 5.86 -6.84 -13.35
CA ALA A 235 4.47 -6.93 -13.78
C ALA A 235 4.30 -7.66 -15.12
N GLN A 236 5.31 -7.57 -16.00
CA GLN A 236 5.34 -8.23 -17.31
C GLN A 236 5.86 -9.67 -17.28
N THR A 237 6.32 -10.19 -16.13
CA THR A 237 6.63 -11.60 -15.95
C THR A 237 5.44 -12.33 -15.28
N PRO A 238 4.36 -12.66 -16.01
CA PRO A 238 3.40 -13.63 -15.52
C PRO A 238 4.09 -15.00 -15.53
N HIS A 239 4.09 -15.68 -14.38
CA HIS A 239 4.43 -17.09 -14.17
C HIS A 239 4.73 -17.92 -15.43
N LEU A 240 6.00 -17.96 -15.83
CA LEU A 240 6.63 -19.16 -16.37
C LEU A 240 7.29 -19.89 -15.19
N ALA A 241 6.47 -20.33 -14.24
CA ALA A 241 6.89 -21.26 -13.20
C ALA A 241 5.78 -22.29 -13.07
N LYS A 242 6.17 -23.51 -13.44
CA LYS A 242 5.42 -24.77 -13.43
C LYS A 242 4.71 -25.04 -12.11
#